data_AF-D7E4N5-F1
#
_entry.id   AF-D7E4N5-F1
#
_cell.length_a   1.000
_cell.length_b   1.000
_cell.length_c   1.000
_cell.angle_alpha   90.00
_cell.angle_beta   90.00
_cell.angle_gamma   90.00
#
_symmetry.space_group_name_H-M   'P 1'
#
loop_
_entity.id
_entity.type
_entity.pdbx_description
1 polymer ?
#
loop_
_entity_poly.entity_id
_entity_poly.type
_entity_poly.pdbx_seq_one_letter_code
_entity_poly.pdbx_strand_id
1 'polypeptide(L)'
;MIKLLLDILVFVINTIYRGRPYPRFYVLETVERVPYFSYLSISHLYGTLGFCRRADGLKVDFAESWNELHHLLMMESLEGSQLSGDRILARTTVLLYYWIIVALYIVSPGSAYHFMELVESHAYNSYQKFLTEYETELKLEPTPANLPRKQTLVTLDLRTGTTW
;
A
#
# COMPACT_ATOMS: atom_id res chain seq x y z
N MET A 1 1.79 20.04 8.30
CA MET A 1 0.38 19.63 8.53
C MET A 1 0.16 18.16 8.19
N ILE A 2 0.51 17.69 6.98
CA ILE A 2 0.33 16.28 6.56
C ILE A 2 1.00 15.27 7.51
N LYS A 3 2.26 15.52 7.91
CA LYS A 3 2.98 14.64 8.85
C LYS A 3 2.27 14.47 10.19
N LEU A 4 1.71 15.54 10.76
CA LEU A 4 0.98 15.47 12.03
C LEU A 4 -0.27 14.60 11.92
N LEU A 5 -1.01 14.68 10.81
CA LEU A 5 -2.18 13.85 10.57
C LEU A 5 -1.80 12.37 10.42
N LEU A 6 -0.71 12.10 9.70
CA LEU A 6 -0.15 10.76 9.57
C LEU A 6 0.25 10.20 10.94
N ASP A 7 0.97 10.98 11.75
CA ASP A 7 1.42 10.57 13.09
C ASP A 7 0.24 10.24 14.02
N ILE A 8 -0.87 11.01 13.94
CA ILE A 8 -2.10 10.73 14.70
C ILE A 8 -2.74 9.42 14.22
N LEU A 9 -2.87 9.21 12.91
CA LEU A 9 -3.45 7.99 12.35
C LEU A 9 -2.64 6.76 12.77
N VAL A 10 -1.31 6.86 12.66
CA VAL A 10 -0.34 5.86 13.10
C VAL A 10 -0.51 5.54 14.59
N PHE A 11 -0.66 6.57 15.43
CA PHE A 11 -0.86 6.37 16.86
C PHE A 11 -2.17 5.60 17.14
N VAL A 12 -3.25 5.99 16.48
CA VAL A 12 -4.56 5.34 16.62
C VAL A 12 -4.49 3.87 16.21
N ILE A 13 -3.92 3.58 15.03
CA ILE A 13 -3.87 2.20 14.53
C ILE A 13 -2.96 1.31 15.39
N ASN A 14 -1.82 1.83 15.85
CA ASN A 14 -0.94 1.11 16.77
C ASN A 14 -1.59 0.84 18.13
N THR A 15 -2.50 1.71 18.57
CA THR A 15 -3.25 1.51 19.81
C THR A 15 -4.33 0.44 19.64
N ILE A 16 -5.12 0.51 18.55
CA ILE A 16 -6.19 -0.46 18.26
C ILE A 16 -5.63 -1.88 18.05
N TYR A 17 -4.48 -2.00 17.38
CA TYR A 17 -3.88 -3.29 17.03
C TYR A 17 -2.71 -3.72 17.93
N ARG A 18 -2.63 -3.19 19.16
CA ARG A 18 -1.59 -3.60 20.10
C ARG A 18 -1.61 -5.13 20.31
N GLY A 19 -0.48 -5.78 20.09
CA GLY A 19 -0.34 -7.24 20.20
C GLY A 19 -0.98 -8.05 19.05
N ARG A 20 -1.43 -7.39 17.98
CA ARG A 20 -2.05 -8.03 16.79
C ARG A 20 -1.35 -7.56 15.50
N PRO A 21 -0.08 -7.95 15.27
CA PRO A 21 0.74 -7.42 14.18
C PRO A 21 0.18 -7.75 12.78
N TYR A 22 -0.16 -9.01 12.49
CA TYR A 22 -0.67 -9.40 11.17
C TYR A 22 -2.01 -8.74 10.81
N PRO A 23 -3.01 -8.63 11.71
CA PRO A 23 -4.20 -7.85 11.42
C PRO A 23 -3.94 -6.35 11.20
N ARG A 24 -2.96 -5.77 11.92
CA ARG A 24 -2.55 -4.38 11.68
C ARG A 24 -2.02 -4.19 10.28
N PHE A 25 -1.07 -5.04 9.88
CA PHE A 25 -0.48 -4.99 8.55
C PHE A 25 -1.53 -5.25 7.47
N TYR A 26 -2.40 -6.25 7.64
CA TYR A 26 -3.53 -6.46 6.72
C TYR A 26 -4.35 -5.19 6.46
N VAL A 27 -4.73 -4.46 7.51
CA VAL A 27 -5.51 -3.22 7.35
C VAL A 27 -4.69 -2.13 6.67
N LEU A 28 -3.42 -1.97 7.03
CA LEU A 28 -2.53 -0.97 6.42
C LEU A 28 -2.30 -1.25 4.93
N GLU A 29 -1.92 -2.48 4.57
CA GLU A 29 -1.70 -2.91 3.18
C GLU A 29 -2.98 -2.82 2.32
N THR A 30 -4.15 -3.03 2.94
CA THR A 30 -5.43 -2.82 2.27
C THR A 30 -5.66 -1.34 1.91
N VAL A 31 -5.15 -0.41 2.73
CA VAL A 31 -5.30 1.04 2.55
C VAL A 31 -4.16 1.61 1.68
N GLU A 32 -2.94 1.09 1.80
CA GLU A 32 -1.73 1.54 1.10
C GLU A 32 -1.78 1.33 -0.41
N ARG A 33 -2.56 0.35 -0.90
CA ARG A 33 -2.81 0.18 -2.35
C ARG A 33 -3.65 1.28 -3.00
N VAL A 34 -4.41 2.05 -2.21
CA VAL A 34 -5.42 3.01 -2.73
C VAL A 34 -4.80 4.21 -3.44
N PRO A 35 -3.71 4.81 -2.95
CA PRO A 35 -3.16 6.02 -3.55
C PRO A 35 -2.67 5.79 -4.98
N TYR A 36 -1.89 4.73 -5.23
CA TYR A 36 -1.45 4.38 -6.58
C TYR A 36 -2.63 4.10 -7.53
N PHE A 37 -3.67 3.40 -7.07
CA PHE A 37 -4.90 3.22 -7.85
C PHE A 37 -5.60 4.56 -8.16
N SER A 38 -5.61 5.49 -7.21
CA SER A 38 -6.19 6.83 -7.39
C SER A 38 -5.41 7.66 -8.41
N TYR A 39 -4.08 7.52 -8.44
CA TYR A 39 -3.21 8.19 -9.41
C TYR A 39 -3.43 7.64 -10.81
N LEU A 40 -3.50 6.32 -10.93
CA LEU A 40 -3.84 5.62 -12.17
C LEU A 40 -5.19 6.06 -12.71
N SER A 41 -6.24 6.06 -11.88
CA SER A 41 -7.59 6.37 -12.34
C SER A 41 -7.69 7.78 -12.91
N ILE A 42 -7.10 8.77 -12.24
CA ILE A 42 -7.08 10.16 -12.71
C ILE A 42 -6.15 10.35 -13.91
N SER A 43 -4.97 9.73 -13.91
CA SER A 43 -4.05 9.82 -15.05
C SER A 43 -4.61 9.17 -16.30
N HIS A 44 -5.33 8.05 -16.17
CA HIS A 44 -6.09 7.45 -17.27
C HIS A 44 -7.22 8.36 -17.75
N LEU A 45 -8.03 8.91 -16.83
CA LEU A 45 -9.13 9.81 -17.17
C LEU A 45 -8.62 11.05 -17.93
N TYR A 46 -7.57 11.70 -17.43
CA TYR A 46 -6.97 12.87 -18.07
C TYR A 46 -6.35 12.56 -19.42
N GLY A 47 -5.73 11.38 -19.56
CA GLY A 47 -5.19 10.91 -20.83
C GLY A 47 -6.28 10.68 -21.88
N THR A 48 -7.40 10.09 -21.49
CA THR A 48 -8.56 9.82 -22.36
C THR A 48 -9.30 11.09 -22.76
N LEU A 49 -9.47 12.03 -21.84
CA LEU A 49 -10.11 13.33 -22.11
C LEU A 49 -9.19 14.31 -22.87
N GLY A 50 -7.92 13.98 -23.06
CA GLY A 50 -6.96 14.81 -23.78
C GLY A 50 -6.40 15.99 -22.97
N PHE A 51 -6.54 15.99 -21.64
CA PHE A 51 -6.03 17.07 -20.80
C PHE A 51 -4.51 17.00 -20.63
N CYS A 52 -4.00 15.89 -20.12
CA CYS A 52 -2.58 15.68 -19.85
C CYS A 52 -2.26 14.18 -20.00
N ARG A 53 -1.15 13.85 -20.66
CA ARG A 53 -0.67 12.47 -20.79
C ARG A 53 0.57 12.26 -19.93
N ARG A 54 0.43 11.52 -18.84
CA ARG A 54 1.54 11.08 -17.97
C ARG A 54 1.80 9.58 -18.16
N ALA A 55 2.22 9.21 -19.36
CA ALA A 55 2.36 7.80 -19.74
C ALA A 55 3.41 7.05 -18.90
N ASP A 56 4.51 7.71 -18.55
CA ASP A 56 5.58 7.08 -17.75
C ASP A 56 5.13 6.82 -16.30
N GLY A 57 4.36 7.75 -15.73
CA GLY A 57 3.79 7.61 -14.38
C GLY A 57 2.80 6.45 -14.27
N LEU A 58 2.00 6.20 -15.31
CA LEU A 58 1.04 5.09 -15.32
C LEU A 58 1.70 3.72 -15.12
N LYS A 59 2.90 3.50 -15.68
CA LYS A 59 3.60 2.22 -15.52
C LYS A 59 4.06 2.04 -14.07
N VAL A 60 4.63 3.09 -13.48
CA VAL A 60 5.13 3.08 -12.11
C VAL A 60 3.98 2.93 -11.13
N ASP A 61 2.95 3.78 -11.23
CA ASP A 61 1.78 3.71 -10.34
C ASP A 61 1.10 2.33 -10.44
N PHE A 62 1.09 1.68 -11.62
CA PHE A 62 0.60 0.32 -11.77
C PHE A 62 1.46 -0.70 -11.03
N ALA A 63 2.78 -0.65 -11.23
CA ALA A 63 3.72 -1.53 -10.56
C ALA A 63 3.65 -1.41 -9.03
N GLU A 64 3.56 -0.19 -8.50
CA GLU A 64 3.40 0.05 -7.06
C GLU A 64 2.04 -0.46 -6.55
N SER A 65 0.94 -0.19 -7.28
CA SER A 65 -0.38 -0.73 -6.90
C SER A 65 -0.44 -2.26 -6.87
N TRP A 66 0.38 -2.89 -7.70
CA TRP A 66 0.54 -4.33 -7.76
C TRP A 66 1.44 -4.86 -6.64
N ASN A 67 2.49 -4.12 -6.29
CA ASN A 67 3.35 -4.42 -5.15
C ASN A 67 2.55 -4.47 -3.85
N GLU A 68 1.74 -3.45 -3.58
CA GLU A 68 0.92 -3.39 -2.36
C GLU A 68 -0.18 -4.47 -2.33
N LEU A 69 -0.70 -4.87 -3.51
CA LEU A 69 -1.58 -6.04 -3.58
C LEU A 69 -0.84 -7.31 -3.15
N HIS A 70 0.43 -7.47 -3.51
CA HIS A 70 1.22 -8.62 -3.10
C HIS A 70 1.44 -8.65 -1.58
N HIS A 71 1.74 -7.50 -0.97
CA HIS A 71 1.81 -7.37 0.49
C HIS A 71 0.48 -7.76 1.16
N LEU A 72 -0.65 -7.27 0.65
CA LEU A 72 -1.98 -7.62 1.15
C LEU A 72 -2.23 -9.14 1.11
N LEU A 73 -1.93 -9.78 -0.02
CA LEU A 73 -2.09 -11.23 -0.18
C LEU A 73 -1.18 -12.01 0.79
N MET A 74 0.03 -11.52 1.05
CA MET A 74 0.90 -12.09 2.08
C MET A 74 0.26 -11.97 3.47
N MET A 75 -0.29 -10.81 3.82
CA MET A 75 -0.96 -10.62 5.12
C MET A 75 -2.21 -11.49 5.27
N GLU A 76 -2.95 -11.75 4.18
CA GLU A 76 -4.05 -12.72 4.18
C GLU A 76 -3.56 -14.15 4.39
N SER A 77 -2.43 -14.54 3.78
CA SER A 77 -1.81 -15.85 3.99
C SER A 77 -1.28 -16.06 5.42
N LEU A 78 -0.96 -14.95 6.11
CA LEU A 78 -0.54 -14.89 7.52
C LEU A 78 -1.72 -14.68 8.48
N GLU A 79 -2.95 -14.98 8.03
CA GLU A 79 -4.17 -14.89 8.85
C GLU A 79 -4.48 -13.47 9.38
N GLY A 80 -3.98 -12.42 8.73
CA GLY A 80 -4.26 -11.03 9.12
C GLY A 80 -5.73 -10.64 8.92
N SER A 81 -6.48 -11.34 8.08
CA SER A 81 -7.84 -10.98 7.67
C SER A 81 -8.96 -11.76 8.40
N GLN A 82 -8.67 -12.51 9.47
CA GLN A 82 -9.61 -13.46 10.07
C GLN A 82 -10.85 -12.80 10.68
N LEU A 83 -10.72 -11.65 11.35
CA LEU A 83 -11.85 -10.98 12.00
C LEU A 83 -12.63 -10.09 11.02
N SER A 84 -13.96 -10.17 11.07
CA SER A 84 -14.84 -9.33 10.26
C SER A 84 -14.70 -7.84 10.56
N GLY A 85 -14.43 -7.48 11.82
CA GLY A 85 -14.21 -6.09 12.23
C GLY A 85 -13.05 -5.44 11.49
N ASP A 86 -11.92 -6.15 11.36
CA ASP A 86 -10.72 -5.66 10.65
C ASP A 86 -11.03 -5.47 9.15
N ARG A 87 -11.75 -6.42 8.54
CA ARG A 87 -12.19 -6.31 7.14
C ARG A 87 -13.14 -5.15 6.90
N ILE A 88 -14.10 -4.92 7.80
CA ILE A 88 -15.05 -3.81 7.69
C ILE A 88 -14.30 -2.49 7.82
N LEU A 89 -13.43 -2.35 8.82
CA LEU A 89 -12.61 -1.16 9.03
C LEU A 89 -11.78 -0.84 7.79
N ALA A 90 -11.06 -1.83 7.25
CA ALA A 90 -10.24 -1.65 6.06
C ALA A 90 -11.08 -1.20 4.85
N ARG A 91 -12.20 -1.89 4.56
CA ARG A 91 -13.06 -1.58 3.40
C ARG A 91 -13.69 -0.19 3.49
N THR A 92 -14.18 0.20 4.67
CA THR A 92 -14.77 1.54 4.86
C THR A 92 -13.69 2.62 4.77
N THR A 93 -12.50 2.36 5.31
CA THR A 93 -11.36 3.29 5.23
C THR A 93 -10.93 3.49 3.78
N VAL A 94 -10.79 2.42 3.00
CA VAL A 94 -10.46 2.47 1.57
C VAL A 94 -11.42 3.35 0.79
N LEU A 95 -12.74 3.23 1.02
CA LEU A 95 -13.73 4.01 0.29
C LEU A 95 -13.58 5.52 0.55
N LEU A 96 -13.43 5.92 1.81
CA LEU A 96 -13.24 7.33 2.17
C LEU A 96 -11.89 7.85 1.69
N TYR A 97 -10.84 7.06 1.89
CA TYR A 97 -9.47 7.42 1.57
C TYR A 97 -9.26 7.59 0.06
N TYR A 98 -9.88 6.76 -0.77
CA TYR A 98 -9.86 6.90 -2.23
C TYR A 98 -10.25 8.30 -2.68
N TRP A 99 -11.38 8.82 -2.20
CA TRP A 99 -11.86 10.15 -2.59
C TRP A 99 -10.96 11.28 -2.07
N ILE A 100 -10.38 11.12 -0.88
CA ILE A 100 -9.41 12.07 -0.33
C ILE A 100 -8.16 12.14 -1.22
N ILE A 101 -7.63 10.98 -1.63
CA ILE A 101 -6.41 10.93 -2.43
C ILE A 101 -6.67 11.36 -3.87
N VAL A 102 -7.82 11.04 -4.45
CA VAL A 102 -8.25 11.60 -5.74
C VAL A 102 -8.24 13.13 -5.69
N ALA A 103 -8.86 13.73 -4.67
CA ALA A 103 -8.88 15.19 -4.52
C ALA A 103 -7.47 15.76 -4.36
N LEU A 104 -6.64 15.14 -3.52
CA LEU A 104 -5.25 15.54 -3.31
C LEU A 104 -4.44 15.47 -4.62
N TYR A 105 -4.58 14.40 -5.40
CA TYR A 105 -3.85 14.20 -6.65
C TYR A 105 -4.28 15.16 -7.75
N ILE A 106 -5.58 15.48 -7.84
CA ILE A 106 -6.10 16.49 -8.77
C ILE A 106 -5.53 17.88 -8.42
N VAL A 107 -5.49 18.23 -7.13
CA VAL A 107 -5.00 19.55 -6.68
C VAL A 107 -3.49 19.66 -6.80
N SER A 108 -2.75 18.64 -6.36
CA SER A 108 -1.28 18.64 -6.34
C SER A 108 -0.72 17.22 -6.40
N PRO A 109 -0.37 16.72 -7.60
CA PRO A 109 0.29 15.43 -7.77
C PRO A 109 1.58 15.31 -6.96
N GLY A 110 2.39 16.37 -6.90
CA GLY A 110 3.62 16.39 -6.12
C GLY A 110 3.38 16.21 -4.62
N SER A 111 2.34 16.82 -4.06
CA SER A 111 1.97 16.61 -2.66
C SER A 111 1.44 15.20 -2.41
N ALA A 112 0.75 14.61 -3.38
CA ALA A 112 0.26 13.24 -3.29
C ALA A 112 1.43 12.23 -3.26
N TYR A 113 2.41 12.38 -4.16
CA TYR A 113 3.61 11.54 -4.17
C TYR A 113 4.46 11.70 -2.90
N HIS A 114 4.65 12.93 -2.42
CA HIS A 114 5.36 13.15 -1.15
C HIS A 114 4.62 12.55 0.05
N PHE A 115 3.28 12.62 0.03
CA PHE A 115 2.49 11.96 1.07
C PHE A 115 2.70 10.43 1.04
N MET A 116 2.77 9.80 -0.13
CA MET A 116 3.09 8.37 -0.22
C MET A 116 4.50 8.05 0.22
N GLU A 117 5.50 8.85 -0.14
CA GLU A 117 6.87 8.68 0.37
C GLU A 117 6.92 8.64 1.92
N LEU A 118 6.11 9.47 2.59
CA LEU A 118 6.00 9.46 4.05
C LEU A 118 5.30 8.20 4.59
N VAL A 119 4.27 7.71 3.89
CA VAL A 119 3.58 6.45 4.22
C VAL A 119 4.53 5.27 4.08
N GLU A 120 5.23 5.15 2.94
CA GLU A 120 6.22 4.09 2.69
C GLU A 120 7.36 4.11 3.72
N SER A 121 7.85 5.31 4.04
CA SER A 121 8.86 5.48 5.09
C SER A 121 8.35 4.99 6.45
N HIS A 122 7.07 5.17 6.74
CA HIS A 122 6.45 4.68 7.96
C HIS A 122 6.26 3.15 7.94
N ALA A 123 5.84 2.59 6.80
CA ALA A 123 5.69 1.15 6.59
C ALA A 123 7.05 0.44 6.78
N TYR A 124 8.10 0.93 6.13
CA TYR A 124 9.48 0.43 6.30
C TYR A 124 9.90 0.37 7.78
N ASN A 125 9.73 1.48 8.50
CA ASN A 125 10.09 1.54 9.92
C ASN A 125 9.24 0.58 10.78
N SER A 126 7.99 0.35 10.41
CA SER A 126 7.08 -0.57 11.11
C SER A 126 7.47 -2.03 10.91
N TYR A 127 7.82 -2.41 9.67
CA TYR A 127 8.35 -3.73 9.36
C TYR A 127 9.70 -3.98 10.00
N GLN A 128 10.62 -3.01 9.94
CA GLN A 128 11.93 -3.14 10.56
C GLN A 128 11.81 -3.40 12.06
N LYS A 129 10.93 -2.67 12.75
CA LYS A 129 10.67 -2.91 14.18
C LYS A 129 10.11 -4.30 14.45
N PHE A 130 9.13 -4.74 13.66
CA PHE A 130 8.55 -6.07 13.80
C PHE A 130 9.60 -7.18 13.59
N LEU A 131 10.41 -7.07 12.53
CA LEU A 131 11.47 -8.04 12.25
C LEU A 131 12.53 -8.09 13.35
N THR A 132 12.89 -6.95 13.92
CA THR A 132 13.84 -6.88 15.03
C THR A 132 13.26 -7.41 16.33
N GLU A 133 11.99 -7.13 16.63
CA GLU A 133 11.33 -7.55 17.87
C GLU A 133 11.07 -9.07 17.91
N TYR A 134 10.69 -9.66 16.77
CA TYR A 134 10.29 -11.08 16.67
C TYR A 134 11.31 -11.95 15.92
N GLU A 135 12.56 -11.51 15.80
CA GLU A 135 13.58 -12.16 14.95
C GLU A 135 13.75 -13.65 15.28
N THR A 136 13.79 -13.99 16.56
CA THR A 136 14.02 -15.38 17.01
C THR A 136 12.83 -16.28 16.72
N GLU A 137 11.59 -15.81 16.91
CA GLU A 137 10.41 -16.63 16.61
C GLU A 137 10.20 -16.78 15.10
N LEU A 138 10.33 -15.70 14.34
CA LEU A 138 10.11 -15.69 12.89
C LEU A 138 11.08 -16.62 12.15
N LYS A 139 12.32 -16.78 12.63
CA LYS A 139 13.29 -17.73 12.04
C LYS A 139 12.92 -19.20 12.25
N LEU A 140 12.07 -19.50 13.23
CA LEU A 140 11.59 -20.84 13.52
C LEU A 140 10.28 -21.15 12.80
N GLU A 141 9.55 -20.13 12.36
CA GLU A 141 8.29 -20.31 11.65
C GLU A 141 8.53 -20.93 10.25
N PRO A 142 7.73 -21.93 9.87
CA PRO A 142 7.76 -22.43 8.50
C PRO A 142 7.21 -21.37 7.55
N THR A 143 7.72 -21.35 6.32
CA THR A 143 7.15 -20.54 5.25
C THR A 143 5.65 -20.82 5.11
N PRO A 144 4.77 -19.80 5.06
CA PRO A 144 3.34 -20.00 4.94
C PRO A 144 2.98 -20.81 3.69
N ALA A 145 2.16 -21.84 3.85
CA ALA A 145 1.83 -22.80 2.77
C ALA A 145 1.08 -22.15 1.60
N ASN A 146 0.37 -21.05 1.86
CA ASN A 146 -0.47 -20.34 0.90
C ASN A 146 0.13 -18.99 0.48
N LEU A 147 1.46 -18.84 0.51
CA LEU A 147 2.08 -17.61 0.01
C LEU A 147 1.66 -17.35 -1.44
N PRO A 148 1.23 -16.13 -1.78
CA PRO A 148 1.01 -15.78 -3.17
C PRO A 148 2.31 -16.05 -3.94
N ARG A 149 2.25 -16.82 -5.04
CA ARG A 149 3.42 -17.02 -5.90
C ARG A 149 4.00 -15.65 -6.22
N LYS A 150 5.33 -15.52 -6.13
CA LYS A 150 6.04 -14.31 -6.56
C LYS A 150 5.69 -14.11 -8.04
N GLN A 151 4.73 -13.24 -8.30
CA GLN A 151 4.36 -12.89 -9.66
C GLN A 151 5.41 -11.88 -10.07
N THR A 152 6.39 -12.34 -10.84
CA THR A 152 7.30 -11.43 -11.52
C THR A 152 6.40 -10.49 -12.32
N LEU A 153 6.28 -9.23 -11.89
CA LEU A 153 5.97 -8.17 -12.84
C LEU A 153 7.01 -8.37 -13.92
N VAL A 154 6.56 -8.79 -15.11
CA VAL A 154 7.35 -8.85 -16.34
C VAL A 154 8.41 -7.76 -16.21
N THR A 155 9.65 -8.15 -15.96
CA THR A 155 10.70 -7.22 -15.56
C THR A 155 10.88 -6.25 -16.71
N LEU A 156 10.29 -5.08 -16.58
CA LEU A 156 10.39 -4.03 -17.57
C LEU A 156 11.73 -3.37 -17.28
N ASP A 157 12.70 -3.65 -18.13
CA ASP A 157 13.94 -2.90 -18.11
C ASP A 157 13.59 -1.43 -18.38
N LEU A 158 13.68 -0.62 -17.31
CA LEU A 158 13.36 0.81 -17.31
C LEU A 158 14.24 1.60 -18.29
N ARG A 159 15.30 1.01 -18.85
CA ARG A 159 16.13 1.62 -19.91
C ARG A 159 15.68 1.27 -21.33
N THR A 160 15.04 0.13 -21.56
CA THR A 160 14.77 -0.38 -22.93
C THR A 160 13.30 -0.54 -23.25
N GLY A 161 12.41 -0.53 -22.26
CA GLY A 161 10.96 -0.56 -22.48
C GLY A 161 10.42 -1.89 -22.99
N THR A 162 11.23 -2.95 -23.04
CA THR A 162 10.83 -4.30 -23.47
C THR A 162 10.50 -5.22 -22.30
N THR A 163 9.51 -6.08 -22.52
CA THR A 163 9.00 -7.10 -21.60
C THR A 163 9.67 -8.46 -21.84
N TRP A 164 10.15 -9.13 -20.79
CA TRP A 164 10.53 -10.56 -20.80
C TRP A 164 9.60 -11.36 -19.90
#